data_AF-A0A1L9T2F5-F1
#
_entry.id   AF-A0A1L9T2F5-F1
#
_cell.length_a   1.000
_cell.length_b   1.000
_cell.length_c   1.000
_cell.angle_alpha   90.00
_cell.angle_beta   90.00
_cell.angle_gamma   90.00
#
_symmetry.space_group_name_H-M   'P 1'
#
loop_
_entity.id
_entity.type
_entity.pdbx_description
1 polymer ?
#
loop_
_entity_poly.entity_id
_entity_poly.type
_entity_poly.pdbx_seq_one_letter_code
_entity_poly.pdbx_strand_id
1 'polypeptide(L)'
;MAGARILMPLLGRKPDLRALPIFDCILEHLDYDSILNFIDAFPAHLSAAYTWGLGPTGPWQDGIFQCTHPREVIDWHSERQGVNVLPLPLSPALRDMNLSDSEFPITHWVQTNRLDILRRLHIDGYWEPLGLALDGYSYFKIAFDHDAVDIIAYITEQVQGNATFCTSGATIPAITGIPQVMRVTHLDLALEAGLGDTFWSWWASIQPQPNAKSLLNRTSRRLLCEISTYQQAVDLLTDHNIDISSSIRRISNLVPPGYPFPDGPGTPWHLAVRNPNVDFIDFLLNRIPAQIDWFQGETRSPLVQALEEGKHEHFERLLSCTADPRVATRRVLSAIPHWNDRWFIALQPWIRYPIPMGQGSALHTIVEGLNAELERIEHDGEEEGLTPRQKGNLKKQKIKRAERLIAHVRHGNVYGQPDLGLTDGQGRTAHELAEMYGLHWIYSALNPTPRRLR
;
A
#
# COMPACT_ATOMS: atom_id res chain seq x y z
N MET A 1 -10.32 14.23 -40.69
CA MET A 1 -10.51 12.78 -40.96
C MET A 1 -11.12 12.40 -42.32
N ALA A 2 -11.99 13.21 -42.96
CA ALA A 2 -12.62 12.81 -44.24
C ALA A 2 -11.62 12.66 -45.42
N GLY A 3 -10.52 13.41 -45.44
CA GLY A 3 -9.48 13.31 -46.48
C GLY A 3 -8.63 12.04 -46.40
N ALA A 4 -8.29 11.56 -45.20
CA ALA A 4 -7.46 10.37 -44.99
C ALA A 4 -8.15 9.08 -45.49
N ARG A 5 -9.49 9.02 -45.44
CA ARG A 5 -10.26 7.88 -45.97
C ARG A 5 -10.23 7.76 -47.49
N ILE A 6 -9.95 8.86 -48.21
CA ILE A 6 -9.96 8.88 -49.68
C ILE A 6 -8.62 8.40 -50.27
N LEU A 7 -7.50 8.63 -49.57
CA LEU A 7 -6.17 8.24 -50.05
C LEU A 7 -5.79 6.77 -49.74
N MET A 8 -6.44 6.16 -48.75
CA MET A 8 -6.12 4.81 -48.24
C MET A 8 -6.19 3.66 -49.26
N PRO A 9 -7.20 3.58 -50.16
CA PRO A 9 -7.28 2.49 -51.13
C PRO A 9 -6.21 2.55 -52.23
N LEU A 10 -5.64 3.73 -52.49
CA LEU A 10 -4.66 3.97 -53.57
C LEU A 10 -3.25 3.51 -53.22
N LEU A 11 -3.01 3.18 -51.96
CA LEU A 11 -1.69 2.93 -51.40
C LEU A 11 -1.30 1.44 -51.41
N GLY A 12 -2.20 0.50 -51.67
CA GLY A 12 -1.87 -0.94 -51.69
C GLY A 12 -1.44 -1.46 -50.31
N ARG A 13 -1.19 -2.78 -50.18
CA ARG A 13 -0.91 -3.40 -48.85
C ARG A 13 0.49 -3.12 -48.28
N LYS A 14 1.41 -2.57 -49.08
CA LYS A 14 2.80 -2.20 -48.70
C LYS A 14 3.41 -1.14 -49.64
N PRO A 15 2.86 0.07 -49.73
CA PRO A 15 3.58 1.14 -50.41
C PRO A 15 4.80 1.51 -49.57
N ASP A 16 5.95 1.67 -50.22
CA ASP A 16 7.09 2.33 -49.59
C ASP A 16 6.83 3.83 -49.56
N LEU A 17 5.99 4.26 -48.61
CA LEU A 17 5.61 5.66 -48.42
C LEU A 17 6.81 6.55 -48.05
N ARG A 18 7.97 5.96 -47.70
CA ARG A 18 9.20 6.69 -47.40
C ARG A 18 9.78 7.43 -48.61
N ALA A 19 9.36 7.06 -49.82
CA ALA A 19 9.86 7.64 -51.07
C ALA A 19 9.00 8.79 -51.60
N LEU A 20 7.91 9.17 -50.93
CA LEU A 20 6.92 10.08 -51.51
C LEU A 20 6.89 11.43 -50.77
N PRO A 21 7.20 12.55 -51.45
CA PRO A 21 6.98 13.92 -50.97
C PRO A 21 5.53 14.18 -50.48
N ILE A 22 4.60 13.31 -50.87
CA ILE A 22 3.20 13.33 -50.45
C ILE A 22 3.07 13.03 -48.95
N PHE A 23 3.92 12.17 -48.37
CA PHE A 23 3.84 11.82 -46.95
C PHE A 23 4.17 13.02 -46.06
N ASP A 24 5.27 13.72 -46.35
CA ASP A 24 5.66 14.95 -45.65
C ASP A 24 4.58 16.02 -45.79
N CYS A 25 4.03 16.19 -47.02
CA CYS A 25 2.94 17.13 -47.26
C CYS A 25 1.68 16.80 -46.45
N ILE A 26 1.34 15.52 -46.25
CA ILE A 26 0.22 15.14 -45.38
C ILE A 26 0.52 15.56 -43.94
N LEU A 27 1.70 15.21 -43.42
CA LEU A 27 2.08 15.48 -42.03
C LEU A 27 2.17 16.99 -41.73
N GLU A 28 2.63 17.80 -42.69
CA GLU A 28 2.67 19.28 -42.59
C GLU A 28 1.30 19.92 -42.33
N HIS A 29 0.20 19.25 -42.70
CA HIS A 29 -1.16 19.75 -42.53
C HIS A 29 -1.88 19.16 -41.30
N LEU A 30 -1.22 18.31 -40.52
CA LEU A 30 -1.76 17.74 -39.29
C LEU A 30 -1.26 18.56 -38.09
N ASP A 31 -2.17 18.88 -37.16
CA ASP A 31 -1.77 19.36 -35.85
C ASP A 31 -1.14 18.22 -35.02
N TYR A 32 -0.55 18.58 -33.88
CA TYR A 32 0.16 17.64 -33.01
C TYR A 32 -0.71 16.41 -32.65
N ASP A 33 -1.93 16.64 -32.15
CA ASP A 33 -2.87 15.58 -31.80
C ASP A 33 -3.21 14.71 -33.02
N SER A 34 -3.40 15.32 -34.19
CA SER A 34 -3.68 14.59 -35.42
C SER A 34 -2.50 13.74 -35.87
N ILE A 35 -1.26 14.17 -35.63
CA ILE A 35 -0.05 13.37 -35.91
C ILE A 35 0.02 12.17 -34.97
N LEU A 36 -0.22 12.36 -33.66
CA LEU A 36 -0.25 11.25 -32.71
C LEU A 36 -1.34 10.24 -33.07
N ASN A 37 -2.56 10.71 -33.32
CA ASN A 37 -3.68 9.88 -33.75
C ASN A 37 -3.39 9.16 -35.09
N PHE A 38 -2.66 9.82 -36.00
CA PHE A 38 -2.22 9.20 -37.25
C PHE A 38 -1.24 8.05 -36.98
N ILE A 39 -0.24 8.26 -36.13
CA ILE A 39 0.73 7.24 -35.75
C ILE A 39 0.04 6.05 -35.07
N ASP A 40 -0.90 6.34 -34.16
CA ASP A 40 -1.69 5.33 -33.46
C ASP A 40 -2.52 4.47 -34.42
N ALA A 41 -3.13 5.10 -35.43
CA ALA A 41 -3.90 4.41 -36.45
C ALA A 41 -3.01 3.64 -37.45
N PHE A 42 -1.77 4.09 -37.67
CA PHE A 42 -0.85 3.51 -38.65
C PHE A 42 0.57 3.26 -38.08
N PRO A 43 0.74 2.30 -37.17
CA PRO A 43 2.05 2.01 -36.54
C PRO A 43 3.16 1.66 -37.52
N ALA A 44 2.83 1.17 -38.73
CA ALA A 44 3.80 0.90 -39.79
C ALA A 44 4.55 2.15 -40.28
N HIS A 45 3.99 3.35 -40.05
CA HIS A 45 4.58 4.64 -40.41
C HIS A 45 5.23 5.35 -39.24
N LEU A 46 5.24 4.76 -38.05
CA LEU A 46 5.77 5.33 -36.82
C LEU A 46 7.17 5.94 -37.01
N SER A 47 8.16 5.17 -37.46
CA SER A 47 9.54 5.66 -37.57
C SER A 47 9.67 6.77 -38.60
N ALA A 48 8.88 6.74 -39.68
CA ALA A 48 8.89 7.78 -40.71
C ALA A 48 8.25 9.08 -40.20
N ALA A 49 7.06 8.98 -39.58
CA ALA A 49 6.39 10.13 -38.98
C ALA A 49 7.21 10.72 -37.83
N TYR A 50 7.87 9.87 -37.05
CA TYR A 50 8.76 10.29 -35.97
C TYR A 50 10.00 11.01 -36.49
N THR A 51 10.69 10.44 -37.48
CA THR A 51 11.84 11.10 -38.11
C THR A 51 11.45 12.42 -38.78
N TRP A 52 10.29 12.48 -39.43
CA TRP A 52 9.75 13.71 -40.01
C TRP A 52 9.48 14.76 -38.92
N GLY A 53 8.88 14.35 -37.80
CA GLY A 53 8.60 15.24 -36.68
C GLY A 53 9.87 15.81 -36.05
N LEU A 54 10.97 15.06 -36.04
CA LEU A 54 12.29 15.53 -35.62
C LEU A 54 13.01 16.40 -36.69
N GLY A 55 12.49 16.48 -37.91
CA GLY A 55 13.08 17.25 -39.00
C GLY A 55 13.00 18.77 -38.78
N PRO A 56 13.70 19.57 -39.61
CA PRO A 56 13.81 21.02 -39.47
C PRO A 56 12.48 21.80 -39.65
N THR A 57 11.45 21.14 -40.16
CA THR A 57 10.09 21.69 -40.30
C THR A 57 9.09 20.94 -39.41
N GLY A 58 9.54 19.92 -38.69
CA GLY A 58 8.71 19.07 -37.87
C GLY A 58 8.39 19.71 -36.52
N PRO A 59 7.23 19.38 -35.93
CA PRO A 59 6.82 19.92 -34.62
C PRO A 59 7.69 19.47 -33.45
N TRP A 60 8.62 18.52 -33.65
CA TRP A 60 9.47 17.92 -32.62
C TRP A 60 10.96 18.17 -32.86
N GLN A 61 11.31 19.16 -33.68
CA GLN A 61 12.70 19.50 -34.01
C GLN A 61 13.61 19.70 -32.77
N ASP A 62 13.05 20.19 -31.66
CA ASP A 62 13.75 20.40 -30.40
C ASP A 62 13.77 19.16 -29.47
N GLY A 63 13.12 18.07 -29.90
CA GLY A 63 12.86 16.86 -29.11
C GLY A 63 13.86 15.72 -29.32
N ILE A 64 14.99 15.96 -30.01
CA ILE A 64 15.98 14.92 -30.38
C ILE A 64 16.77 14.36 -29.17
N PHE A 65 16.46 14.77 -27.95
CA PHE A 65 17.25 14.42 -26.78
C PHE A 65 16.74 13.15 -26.11
N GLN A 66 17.40 12.02 -26.40
CA GLN A 66 17.42 10.88 -25.50
C GLN A 66 18.21 11.26 -24.26
N CYS A 67 17.55 11.88 -23.29
CA CYS A 67 18.20 12.25 -22.05
C CYS A 67 18.44 10.99 -21.22
N THR A 68 19.63 10.43 -21.31
CA THR A 68 20.08 9.30 -20.48
C THR A 68 20.65 9.77 -19.16
N HIS A 69 21.15 11.02 -19.12
CA HIS A 69 21.73 11.61 -17.92
C HIS A 69 20.98 12.89 -17.50
N PRO A 70 20.79 13.14 -16.18
CA PRO A 70 20.21 14.40 -15.69
C PRO A 70 20.87 15.68 -16.20
N ARG A 71 22.12 15.59 -16.67
CA ARG A 71 22.88 16.75 -17.14
C ARG A 71 22.39 17.21 -18.50
N GLU A 72 22.00 16.27 -19.35
CA GLU A 72 21.49 16.54 -20.70
C GLU A 72 20.17 17.32 -20.65
N VAL A 73 19.29 16.99 -19.69
CA VAL A 73 18.04 17.76 -19.48
C VAL A 73 18.35 19.19 -19.03
N ILE A 74 19.33 19.38 -18.14
CA ILE A 74 19.74 20.71 -17.66
C ILE A 74 20.37 21.53 -18.79
N ASP A 75 21.24 20.91 -19.59
CA ASP A 75 21.91 21.56 -20.71
C ASP A 75 20.88 21.94 -21.79
N TRP A 76 19.90 21.08 -22.09
CA TRP A 76 18.78 21.40 -22.99
C TRP A 76 18.01 22.65 -22.56
N HIS A 77 17.62 22.73 -21.28
CA HIS A 77 16.96 23.94 -20.77
C HIS A 77 17.88 25.17 -20.81
N SER A 78 19.20 25.00 -20.63
CA SER A 78 20.15 26.12 -20.63
C SER A 78 20.31 26.69 -22.03
N GLU A 79 20.43 25.81 -23.03
CA GLU A 79 20.51 26.15 -24.45
C GLU A 79 19.24 26.83 -24.94
N ARG A 80 18.06 26.27 -24.64
CA ARG A 80 16.76 26.84 -25.06
C ARG A 80 16.52 28.25 -24.50
N GLN A 81 17.04 28.50 -23.29
CA GLN A 81 16.92 29.81 -22.63
C GLN A 81 18.03 30.79 -23.03
N GLY A 82 19.02 30.36 -23.82
CA GLY A 82 20.16 31.19 -24.21
C GLY A 82 21.01 31.68 -23.04
N VAL A 83 20.99 30.96 -21.90
CA VAL A 83 21.72 31.33 -20.69
C VAL A 83 22.77 30.29 -20.33
N ASN A 84 23.99 30.75 -20.05
CA ASN A 84 25.08 29.87 -19.62
C ASN A 84 24.87 29.27 -18.22
N VAL A 85 23.99 29.87 -17.40
CA VAL A 85 23.66 29.41 -16.04
C VAL A 85 22.18 29.64 -15.79
N LEU A 86 21.40 28.56 -15.67
CA LEU A 86 19.99 28.63 -15.30
C LEU A 86 19.84 28.97 -13.81
N PRO A 87 18.83 29.77 -13.43
CA PRO A 87 18.36 29.80 -12.06
C PRO A 87 17.70 28.45 -11.75
N LEU A 88 18.35 27.65 -10.91
CA LEU A 88 17.85 26.34 -10.48
C LEU A 88 17.34 26.44 -9.03
N PRO A 89 16.15 25.91 -8.71
CA PRO A 89 15.24 25.20 -9.61
C PRO A 89 14.48 26.11 -10.58
N LEU A 90 14.07 25.58 -11.73
CA LEU A 90 13.23 26.31 -12.70
C LEU A 90 11.88 26.70 -12.06
N SER A 91 11.38 27.89 -12.39
CA SER A 91 10.03 28.27 -11.96
C SER A 91 8.98 27.42 -12.67
N PRO A 92 7.84 27.09 -12.04
CA PRO A 92 6.77 26.33 -12.70
C PRO A 92 6.35 26.95 -14.03
N ALA A 93 6.19 28.28 -14.08
CA ALA A 93 5.84 28.97 -15.33
C ALA A 93 6.90 28.81 -16.43
N LEU A 94 8.19 28.82 -16.09
CA LEU A 94 9.27 28.63 -17.07
C LEU A 94 9.35 27.18 -17.54
N ARG A 95 9.14 26.22 -16.64
CA ARG A 95 9.04 24.80 -16.98
C ARG A 95 7.84 24.56 -17.88
N ASP A 96 6.66 25.05 -17.48
CA ASP A 96 5.42 24.87 -18.23
C ASP A 96 5.51 25.54 -19.60
N MET A 97 6.16 26.72 -19.73
CA MET A 97 6.44 27.34 -21.03
C MET A 97 7.36 26.49 -21.90
N ASN A 98 8.43 25.92 -21.33
CA ASN A 98 9.34 25.02 -22.06
C ASN A 98 8.66 23.70 -22.47
N LEU A 99 7.62 23.26 -21.74
CA LEU A 99 6.87 22.02 -22.00
C LEU A 99 5.61 22.24 -22.86
N SER A 100 4.97 23.41 -22.76
CA SER A 100 3.76 23.77 -23.52
C SER A 100 4.04 24.02 -24.99
N ASP A 101 5.29 24.37 -25.31
CA ASP A 101 5.72 24.63 -26.67
C ASP A 101 6.00 23.36 -27.48
N SER A 102 6.05 22.19 -26.82
CA SER A 102 6.30 20.90 -27.47
C SER A 102 5.77 19.76 -26.61
N GLU A 103 4.54 19.33 -26.86
CA GLU A 103 4.08 18.05 -26.34
C GLU A 103 5.03 16.97 -26.89
N PHE A 104 5.69 16.21 -26.00
CA PHE A 104 6.68 15.22 -26.41
C PHE A 104 5.98 13.88 -26.68
N PRO A 105 6.03 13.34 -27.91
CA PRO A 105 5.27 12.13 -28.28
C PRO A 105 5.59 10.93 -27.39
N ILE A 106 6.86 10.78 -27.00
CA ILE A 106 7.30 9.70 -26.13
C ILE A 106 6.61 9.80 -24.77
N THR A 107 6.61 10.98 -24.15
CA THR A 107 5.93 11.22 -22.87
C THR A 107 4.44 10.90 -22.99
N HIS A 108 3.79 11.35 -24.07
CA HIS A 108 2.40 11.04 -24.36
C HIS A 108 2.15 9.52 -24.44
N TRP A 109 2.98 8.78 -25.19
CA TRP A 109 2.85 7.33 -25.31
C TRP A 109 3.17 6.59 -24.02
N VAL A 110 4.02 7.15 -23.15
CA VAL A 110 4.22 6.63 -21.80
C VAL A 110 2.97 6.80 -20.95
N GLN A 111 2.40 8.01 -20.95
CA GLN A 111 1.20 8.33 -20.19
C GLN A 111 -0.03 7.54 -20.64
N THR A 112 -0.10 7.20 -21.93
CA THR A 112 -1.21 6.45 -22.54
C THR A 112 -0.95 4.94 -22.64
N ASN A 113 0.12 4.44 -22.00
CA ASN A 113 0.50 3.03 -21.94
C ASN A 113 0.64 2.35 -23.33
N ARG A 114 1.18 3.06 -24.33
CA ARG A 114 1.38 2.57 -25.71
C ARG A 114 2.70 1.83 -25.91
N LEU A 115 2.84 0.70 -25.21
CA LEU A 115 4.06 -0.12 -25.25
C LEU A 115 4.40 -0.62 -26.66
N ASP A 116 3.40 -0.89 -27.51
CA ASP A 116 3.58 -1.34 -28.90
C ASP A 116 4.41 -0.33 -29.72
N ILE A 117 4.08 0.96 -29.59
CA ILE A 117 4.78 2.06 -30.24
C ILE A 117 6.16 2.25 -29.64
N LEU A 118 6.22 2.36 -28.31
CA LEU A 118 7.47 2.64 -27.61
C LEU A 118 8.51 1.53 -27.80
N ARG A 119 8.11 0.26 -27.78
CA ARG A 119 9.02 -0.87 -28.08
C ARG A 119 9.61 -0.74 -29.48
N ARG A 120 8.82 -0.31 -30.47
CA ARG A 120 9.33 -0.09 -31.83
C ARG A 120 10.32 1.08 -31.88
N LEU A 121 10.04 2.18 -31.18
CA LEU A 121 10.96 3.30 -31.06
C LEU A 121 12.26 2.90 -30.35
N HIS A 122 12.20 2.05 -29.32
CA HIS A 122 13.41 1.52 -28.67
C HIS A 122 14.25 0.70 -29.65
N ILE A 123 13.63 -0.22 -30.41
CA ILE A 123 14.32 -1.03 -31.42
C ILE A 123 14.97 -0.17 -32.50
N ASP A 124 14.30 0.90 -32.93
CA ASP A 124 14.80 1.83 -33.93
C ASP A 124 15.79 2.87 -33.35
N GLY A 125 16.07 2.82 -32.04
CA GLY A 125 17.03 3.71 -31.38
C GLY A 125 16.53 5.14 -31.20
N TYR A 126 15.21 5.35 -31.13
CA TYR A 126 14.55 6.64 -30.91
C TYR A 126 14.08 6.87 -29.47
N TRP A 127 13.94 5.81 -28.65
CA TRP A 127 13.58 5.92 -27.24
C TRP A 127 14.51 5.10 -26.37
N GLU A 128 15.02 5.70 -25.29
CA GLU A 128 15.77 5.02 -24.23
C GLU A 128 14.84 4.82 -23.01
N PRO A 129 14.40 3.57 -22.72
CA PRO A 129 13.45 3.29 -21.65
C PRO A 129 13.95 3.68 -20.25
N LEU A 130 15.28 3.66 -20.04
CA LEU A 130 15.91 4.03 -18.78
C LEU A 130 16.22 5.54 -18.67
N GLY A 131 15.80 6.32 -19.67
CA GLY A 131 16.03 7.74 -19.77
C GLY A 131 15.06 8.61 -18.98
N LEU A 132 15.18 9.91 -19.24
CA LEU A 132 14.46 11.01 -18.61
C LEU A 132 13.68 11.76 -19.69
N ALA A 133 12.49 12.20 -19.33
CA ALA A 133 11.77 13.21 -20.09
C ALA A 133 12.31 14.61 -19.78
N LEU A 134 11.99 15.57 -20.66
CA LEU A 134 12.48 16.94 -20.56
C LEU A 134 11.84 17.73 -19.41
N ASP A 135 10.75 17.24 -18.84
CA ASP A 135 10.16 17.75 -17.59
C ASP A 135 10.98 17.38 -16.33
N GLY A 136 12.03 16.57 -16.51
CA GLY A 136 12.94 16.13 -15.47
C GLY A 136 12.45 14.91 -14.69
N TYR A 137 11.44 14.18 -15.17
CA TYR A 137 11.01 12.90 -14.62
C TYR A 137 11.57 11.73 -15.44
N SER A 138 11.85 10.60 -14.80
CA SER A 138 12.17 9.38 -15.54
C SER A 138 10.92 8.80 -16.21
N TYR A 139 11.10 8.11 -17.33
CA TYR A 139 9.97 7.42 -17.98
C TYR A 139 9.32 6.39 -17.05
N PHE A 140 10.08 5.80 -16.13
CA PHE A 140 9.54 4.91 -15.09
C PHE A 140 8.61 5.65 -14.12
N LYS A 141 8.96 6.87 -13.70
CA LYS A 141 8.11 7.71 -12.84
C LYS A 141 6.84 8.16 -13.57
N ILE A 142 6.96 8.57 -14.83
CA ILE A 142 5.80 8.98 -15.65
C ILE A 142 4.86 7.78 -15.84
N ALA A 143 5.41 6.60 -16.17
CA ALA A 143 4.62 5.38 -16.29
C ALA A 143 3.91 5.02 -14.97
N PHE A 144 4.60 5.17 -13.84
CA PHE A 144 4.03 4.95 -12.51
C PHE A 144 2.88 5.92 -12.18
N ASP A 145 3.07 7.22 -12.41
CA ASP A 145 2.05 8.24 -12.11
C ASP A 145 0.77 8.09 -12.95
N HIS A 146 0.88 7.45 -14.11
CA HIS A 146 -0.21 7.24 -15.06
C HIS A 146 -0.73 5.79 -15.12
N ASP A 147 -0.31 4.93 -14.19
CA ASP A 147 -0.71 3.51 -14.13
C ASP A 147 -0.45 2.75 -15.46
N ALA A 148 0.66 3.07 -16.13
CA ALA A 148 1.06 2.47 -17.40
C ALA A 148 1.78 1.13 -17.17
N VAL A 149 1.01 0.12 -16.73
CA VAL A 149 1.52 -1.18 -16.25
C VAL A 149 2.41 -1.90 -17.27
N ASP A 150 2.07 -1.88 -18.56
CA ASP A 150 2.84 -2.57 -19.59
C ASP A 150 4.23 -1.93 -19.77
N ILE A 151 4.29 -0.61 -19.69
CA ILE A 151 5.55 0.14 -19.79
C ILE A 151 6.40 -0.05 -18.54
N ILE A 152 5.79 -0.05 -17.35
CA ILE A 152 6.48 -0.38 -16.09
C ILE A 152 7.13 -1.77 -16.19
N ALA A 153 6.39 -2.77 -16.69
CA ALA A 153 6.92 -4.12 -16.89
C ALA A 153 8.07 -4.15 -17.91
N TYR A 154 7.92 -3.43 -19.03
CA TYR A 154 8.96 -3.35 -20.05
C TYR A 154 10.23 -2.66 -19.57
N ILE A 155 10.12 -1.49 -18.92
CA ILE A 155 11.27 -0.80 -18.32
C ILE A 155 11.93 -1.73 -17.30
N THR A 156 11.14 -2.43 -16.48
CA THR A 156 11.66 -3.40 -15.51
C THR A 156 12.52 -4.49 -16.13
N GLU A 157 12.12 -5.00 -17.29
CA GLU A 157 12.91 -5.96 -18.07
C GLU A 157 14.23 -5.35 -18.55
N GLN A 158 14.23 -4.09 -18.99
CA GLN A 158 15.43 -3.40 -19.48
C GLN A 158 16.42 -3.03 -18.37
N VAL A 159 15.98 -2.93 -17.11
CA VAL A 159 16.85 -2.56 -15.98
C VAL A 159 17.85 -3.67 -15.58
N GLN A 160 17.69 -4.91 -16.04
CA GLN A 160 18.50 -6.04 -15.57
C GLN A 160 20.02 -5.75 -15.61
N GLY A 161 20.62 -5.64 -14.42
CA GLY A 161 22.05 -5.35 -14.25
C GLY A 161 22.46 -3.86 -14.25
N ASN A 162 21.52 -2.93 -14.42
CA ASN A 162 21.79 -1.49 -14.41
C ASN A 162 21.64 -0.90 -13.00
N ALA A 163 22.65 -1.12 -12.16
CA ALA A 163 22.69 -0.59 -10.79
C ALA A 163 22.61 0.95 -10.73
N THR A 164 23.13 1.65 -11.73
CA THR A 164 23.09 3.11 -11.82
C THR A 164 21.64 3.60 -11.92
N PHE A 165 20.82 2.97 -12.76
CA PHE A 165 19.41 3.30 -12.89
C PHE A 165 18.65 3.04 -11.57
N CYS A 166 18.81 1.85 -10.97
CA CYS A 166 18.12 1.50 -9.72
C CYS A 166 18.38 2.52 -8.60
N THR A 167 19.61 3.03 -8.52
CA THR A 167 20.04 3.96 -7.47
C THR A 167 19.89 5.44 -7.84
N SER A 168 19.62 5.76 -9.11
CA SER A 168 19.44 7.14 -9.56
C SER A 168 18.10 7.71 -9.07
N GLY A 169 18.01 9.04 -9.11
CA GLY A 169 16.77 9.73 -8.75
C GLY A 169 15.81 9.60 -9.91
N ALA A 170 14.54 9.32 -9.61
CA ALA A 170 13.49 9.29 -10.60
C ALA A 170 13.04 10.69 -11.04
N THR A 171 13.59 11.73 -10.41
CA THR A 171 13.40 13.14 -10.74
C THR A 171 14.72 13.88 -10.73
N ILE A 172 14.77 14.98 -11.49
CA ILE A 172 15.88 15.94 -11.50
C ILE A 172 15.46 17.13 -10.63
N PRO A 173 15.99 17.29 -9.39
CA PRO A 173 15.61 18.38 -8.50
C PRO A 173 15.76 19.78 -9.12
N ALA A 174 16.79 19.95 -9.94
CA ALA A 174 17.09 21.19 -10.64
C ALA A 174 15.97 21.63 -11.61
N ILE A 175 15.27 20.68 -12.23
CA ILE A 175 14.19 20.97 -13.19
C ILE A 175 12.82 20.96 -12.50
N THR A 176 12.60 19.95 -11.65
CA THR A 176 11.29 19.73 -11.02
C THR A 176 11.01 20.68 -9.85
N GLY A 177 12.05 21.24 -9.23
CA GLY A 177 11.94 22.04 -8.00
C GLY A 177 11.70 21.21 -6.75
N ILE A 178 11.66 19.87 -6.87
CA ILE A 178 11.49 18.97 -5.73
C ILE A 178 12.78 19.01 -4.89
N PRO A 179 12.72 19.34 -3.60
CA PRO A 179 13.89 19.38 -2.74
C PRO A 179 14.63 18.04 -2.74
N GLN A 180 15.97 18.06 -2.73
CA GLN A 180 16.78 16.84 -2.72
C GLN A 180 16.50 15.92 -1.51
N VAL A 181 16.00 16.49 -0.41
CA VAL A 181 15.56 15.72 0.78
C VAL A 181 14.29 14.88 0.53
N MET A 182 13.53 15.18 -0.53
CA MET A 182 12.37 14.43 -1.01
C MET A 182 12.70 13.60 -2.25
N ARG A 183 14.00 13.36 -2.52
CA ARG A 183 14.42 12.55 -3.66
C ARG A 183 13.80 11.16 -3.54
N VAL A 184 13.11 10.76 -4.60
CA VAL A 184 12.58 9.41 -4.80
C VAL A 184 13.50 8.72 -5.79
N THR A 185 14.02 7.55 -5.41
CA THR A 185 14.83 6.69 -6.28
C THR A 185 13.94 5.74 -7.08
N HIS A 186 14.47 5.10 -8.11
CA HIS A 186 13.72 4.07 -8.84
C HIS A 186 13.37 2.86 -7.95
N LEU A 187 14.21 2.52 -6.97
CA LEU A 187 13.89 1.52 -5.95
C LEU A 187 12.71 1.92 -5.07
N ASP A 188 12.63 3.21 -4.70
CA ASP A 188 11.48 3.71 -3.92
C ASP A 188 10.18 3.55 -4.73
N LEU A 189 10.20 3.91 -6.02
CA LEU A 189 9.05 3.74 -6.91
C LEU A 189 8.66 2.28 -7.09
N ALA A 190 9.63 1.37 -7.22
CA ALA A 190 9.34 -0.06 -7.34
C ALA A 190 8.57 -0.58 -6.10
N LEU A 191 8.95 -0.13 -4.89
CA LEU A 191 8.23 -0.47 -3.67
C LEU A 191 6.84 0.18 -3.62
N GLU A 192 6.74 1.46 -3.96
CA GLU A 192 5.47 2.21 -3.96
C GLU A 192 4.48 1.63 -5.00
N ALA A 193 4.97 1.05 -6.10
CA ALA A 193 4.21 0.33 -7.11
C ALA A 193 3.83 -1.11 -6.72
N GLY A 194 4.21 -1.58 -5.53
CA GLY A 194 3.96 -2.96 -5.11
C GLY A 194 4.79 -4.00 -5.88
N LEU A 195 5.86 -3.58 -6.57
CA LEU A 195 6.75 -4.46 -7.32
C LEU A 195 7.83 -5.06 -6.41
N GLY A 196 7.41 -5.76 -5.35
CA GLY A 196 8.31 -6.30 -4.32
C GLY A 196 9.40 -7.22 -4.88
N ASP A 197 9.04 -8.15 -5.77
CA ASP A 197 10.00 -9.09 -6.38
C ASP A 197 11.02 -8.36 -7.27
N THR A 198 10.54 -7.38 -8.05
CA THR A 198 11.40 -6.50 -8.85
C THR A 198 12.38 -5.73 -7.97
N PHE A 199 11.88 -5.14 -6.87
CA PHE A 199 12.73 -4.44 -5.91
C PHE A 199 13.86 -5.35 -5.41
N TRP A 200 13.54 -6.58 -4.99
CA TRP A 200 14.55 -7.52 -4.49
C TRP A 200 15.54 -7.94 -5.56
N SER A 201 15.08 -8.18 -6.79
CA SER A 201 15.95 -8.48 -7.93
C SER A 201 16.90 -7.33 -8.24
N TRP A 202 16.40 -6.09 -8.23
CA TRP A 202 17.23 -4.90 -8.45
C TRP A 202 18.20 -4.69 -7.30
N TRP A 203 17.73 -4.84 -6.06
CA TRP A 203 18.54 -4.70 -4.85
C TRP A 203 19.75 -5.64 -4.88
N ALA A 204 19.53 -6.91 -5.22
CA ALA A 204 20.59 -7.93 -5.32
C ALA A 204 21.65 -7.60 -6.39
N SER A 205 21.28 -6.87 -7.45
CA SER A 205 22.19 -6.53 -8.55
C SER A 205 23.15 -5.36 -8.25
N ILE A 206 22.91 -4.59 -7.19
CA ILE A 206 23.70 -3.38 -6.91
C ILE A 206 25.02 -3.75 -6.23
N GLN A 207 26.13 -3.46 -6.91
CA GLN A 207 27.49 -3.68 -6.41
C GLN A 207 28.34 -2.40 -6.59
N PRO A 208 29.07 -1.94 -5.56
CA PRO A 208 29.03 -2.40 -4.17
C PRO A 208 27.66 -2.11 -3.53
N GLN A 209 27.32 -2.89 -2.50
CA GLN A 209 26.04 -2.75 -1.83
C GLN A 209 25.86 -1.32 -1.25
N PRO A 210 24.76 -0.63 -1.56
CA PRO A 210 24.58 0.76 -1.20
C PRO A 210 24.12 0.89 0.25
N ASN A 211 24.45 2.02 0.89
CA ASN A 211 23.85 2.38 2.17
C ASN A 211 22.37 2.72 1.96
N ALA A 212 21.46 1.83 2.34
CA ALA A 212 20.03 2.06 2.08
C ALA A 212 19.44 3.18 2.92
N LYS A 213 20.05 3.57 4.05
CA LYS A 213 19.55 4.71 4.84
C LYS A 213 19.60 6.01 4.04
N SER A 214 20.60 6.15 3.17
CA SER A 214 20.75 7.27 2.23
C SER A 214 19.99 7.07 0.93
N LEU A 215 19.73 5.82 0.55
CA LEU A 215 19.12 5.51 -0.74
C LEU A 215 17.59 5.46 -0.69
N LEU A 216 17.03 4.81 0.34
CA LEU A 216 15.60 4.60 0.48
C LEU A 216 14.97 5.67 1.36
N ASN A 217 13.84 6.20 0.89
CA ASN A 217 13.06 7.18 1.62
C ASN A 217 12.36 6.52 2.84
N ARG A 218 11.68 7.32 3.68
CA ARG A 218 10.97 6.78 4.86
C ARG A 218 9.79 5.89 4.48
N THR A 219 9.05 6.22 3.43
CA THR A 219 7.92 5.45 2.92
C THR A 219 8.37 4.07 2.46
N SER A 220 9.44 3.99 1.67
CA SER A 220 10.00 2.73 1.18
C SER A 220 10.46 1.82 2.31
N ARG A 221 11.15 2.35 3.33
CA ARG A 221 11.52 1.56 4.51
C ARG A 221 10.32 1.02 5.29
N ARG A 222 9.21 1.77 5.30
CA ARG A 222 7.94 1.28 5.86
C ARG A 222 7.37 0.14 5.02
N LEU A 223 7.34 0.30 3.69
CA LEU A 223 6.86 -0.72 2.77
C LEU A 223 7.71 -2.00 2.84
N LEU A 224 9.02 -1.90 3.08
CA LEU A 224 9.85 -3.08 3.34
C LEU A 224 9.36 -3.90 4.53
N CYS A 225 8.88 -3.28 5.61
CA CYS A 225 8.27 -4.02 6.72
C CYS A 225 6.98 -4.76 6.33
N GLU A 226 6.29 -4.30 5.29
CA GLU A 226 5.05 -4.89 4.79
C GLU A 226 5.29 -6.00 3.75
N ILE A 227 6.51 -6.19 3.23
CA ILE A 227 6.77 -7.19 2.19
C ILE A 227 7.93 -8.15 2.49
N SER A 228 8.82 -7.82 3.44
CA SER A 228 10.02 -8.63 3.70
C SER A 228 9.70 -9.93 4.43
N THR A 229 10.35 -11.01 4.03
CA THR A 229 10.46 -12.25 4.82
C THR A 229 11.41 -12.07 6.01
N TYR A 230 11.48 -13.04 6.92
CA TYR A 230 12.49 -13.07 7.98
C TYR A 230 13.91 -12.95 7.43
N GLN A 231 14.26 -13.77 6.43
CA GLN A 231 15.63 -13.84 5.90
C GLN A 231 16.02 -12.52 5.22
N GLN A 232 15.14 -11.97 4.38
CA GLN A 232 15.37 -10.67 3.74
C GLN A 232 15.58 -9.56 4.78
N ALA A 233 14.82 -9.56 5.87
CA ALA A 233 14.99 -8.59 6.94
C ALA A 233 16.34 -8.74 7.67
N VAL A 234 16.81 -9.98 7.87
CA VAL A 234 18.14 -10.26 8.43
C VAL A 234 19.24 -9.82 7.47
N ASP A 235 19.11 -10.11 6.18
CA ASP A 235 20.10 -9.72 5.16
C ASP A 235 20.19 -8.19 5.07
N LEU A 236 19.05 -7.49 5.02
CA LEU A 236 19.00 -6.02 5.09
C LEU A 236 19.71 -5.48 6.34
N LEU A 237 19.55 -6.13 7.50
CA LEU A 237 20.20 -5.69 8.73
C LEU A 237 21.70 -5.98 8.74
N THR A 238 22.11 -7.18 8.37
CA THR A 238 23.47 -7.69 8.56
C THR A 238 24.41 -7.26 7.44
N ASP A 239 23.98 -7.41 6.20
CA ASP A 239 24.81 -7.11 5.02
C ASP A 239 24.72 -5.63 4.65
N HIS A 240 23.54 -5.01 4.85
CA HIS A 240 23.28 -3.65 4.39
C HIS A 240 23.18 -2.60 5.51
N ASN A 241 23.29 -3.01 6.78
CA ASN A 241 23.17 -2.13 7.97
C ASN A 241 21.85 -1.34 8.00
N ILE A 242 20.74 -1.99 7.60
CA ILE A 242 19.40 -1.41 7.54
C ILE A 242 18.54 -2.02 8.62
N ASP A 243 18.32 -1.27 9.69
CA ASP A 243 17.35 -1.66 10.70
C ASP A 243 15.95 -1.16 10.33
N ILE A 244 15.22 -1.96 9.54
CA ILE A 244 13.81 -1.70 9.17
C ILE A 244 12.88 -1.71 10.40
N SER A 245 13.27 -2.38 11.50
CA SER A 245 12.52 -2.34 12.77
C SER A 245 12.65 -1.01 13.52
N SER A 246 13.73 -0.27 13.30
CA SER A 246 13.98 1.02 13.98
C SER A 246 13.42 2.22 13.22
N SER A 247 13.14 2.07 11.93
CA SER A 247 12.95 3.17 10.97
C SER A 247 11.61 3.93 11.14
N ILE A 248 10.73 3.48 12.05
CA ILE A 248 9.32 3.88 12.13
C ILE A 248 8.97 4.48 13.50
N ARG A 249 9.95 4.64 14.40
CA ARG A 249 9.71 4.89 15.84
C ARG A 249 8.97 6.19 16.21
N ARG A 250 8.69 7.14 15.30
CA ARG A 250 7.97 8.40 15.62
C ARG A 250 7.28 9.04 14.40
N ILE A 251 6.17 8.48 13.90
CA ILE A 251 5.34 9.14 12.86
C ILE A 251 4.02 9.70 13.43
N SER A 252 3.85 9.74 14.75
CA SER A 252 2.63 10.25 15.39
C SER A 252 2.28 11.70 15.03
N ASN A 253 3.22 12.49 14.49
CA ASN A 253 3.04 13.93 14.25
C ASN A 253 3.04 14.31 12.75
N LEU A 254 3.07 13.35 11.82
CA LEU A 254 3.24 13.63 10.38
C LEU A 254 2.28 12.82 9.49
N VAL A 255 1.05 12.57 9.95
CA VAL A 255 0.01 12.01 9.08
C VAL A 255 -0.47 13.14 8.16
N PRO A 256 -0.23 13.08 6.84
CA PRO A 256 -0.73 14.10 5.93
C PRO A 256 -2.27 14.11 5.93
N PRO A 257 -2.92 15.28 5.74
CA PRO A 257 -4.36 15.33 5.51
C PRO A 257 -4.74 14.41 4.34
N GLY A 258 -5.71 13.51 4.55
CA GLY A 258 -6.18 12.57 3.51
C GLY A 258 -5.61 11.15 3.58
N TYR A 259 -4.79 10.81 4.58
CA TYR A 259 -4.36 9.42 4.78
C TYR A 259 -5.54 8.55 5.23
N PRO A 260 -5.70 7.31 4.72
CA PRO A 260 -6.87 6.45 5.00
C PRO A 260 -6.97 5.99 6.46
N PHE A 261 -5.96 6.28 7.28
CA PHE A 261 -5.93 5.95 8.71
C PHE A 261 -5.65 7.21 9.52
N PRO A 262 -6.65 7.75 10.25
CA PRO A 262 -6.46 8.94 11.10
C PRO A 262 -5.42 8.70 12.21
N ASP A 263 -5.16 7.44 12.58
CA ASP A 263 -4.25 7.04 13.66
C ASP A 263 -2.78 6.90 13.23
N GLY A 264 -2.44 7.24 11.97
CA GLY A 264 -1.10 7.17 11.42
C GLY A 264 -0.67 5.76 10.96
N PRO A 265 0.61 5.56 10.60
CA PRO A 265 1.07 4.32 9.95
C PRO A 265 1.27 3.13 10.90
N GLY A 266 1.19 3.34 12.22
CA GLY A 266 1.46 2.30 13.23
C GLY A 266 2.96 2.04 13.47
N THR A 267 3.25 1.18 14.45
CA THR A 267 4.61 0.69 14.75
C THR A 267 5.03 -0.40 13.76
N PRO A 268 6.32 -0.81 13.68
CA PRO A 268 6.72 -1.94 12.83
C PRO A 268 5.91 -3.22 13.08
N TRP A 269 5.44 -3.43 14.32
CA TRP A 269 4.57 -4.55 14.66
C TRP A 269 3.18 -4.48 14.00
N HIS A 270 2.62 -3.28 13.80
CA HIS A 270 1.37 -3.08 13.04
C HIS A 270 1.56 -3.37 11.55
N LEU A 271 2.73 -3.04 11.02
CA LEU A 271 3.07 -3.32 9.62
C LEU A 271 3.34 -4.80 9.38
N ALA A 272 3.92 -5.51 10.36
CA ALA A 272 4.10 -6.95 10.29
C ALA A 272 2.77 -7.71 10.16
N VAL A 273 1.67 -7.18 10.71
CA VAL A 273 0.33 -7.76 10.53
C VAL A 273 -0.16 -7.65 9.08
N ARG A 274 0.24 -6.59 8.38
CA ARG A 274 -0.08 -6.39 6.96
C ARG A 274 0.82 -7.21 6.04
N ASN A 275 2.01 -7.56 6.53
CA ASN A 275 2.97 -8.36 5.80
C ASN A 275 2.42 -9.76 5.52
N PRO A 276 2.39 -10.24 4.26
CA PRO A 276 1.93 -11.59 3.96
C PRO A 276 2.80 -12.67 4.61
N ASN A 277 4.06 -12.37 4.95
CA ASN A 277 5.00 -13.31 5.54
C ASN A 277 4.93 -13.23 7.08
N VAL A 278 4.32 -14.23 7.72
CA VAL A 278 4.16 -14.25 9.18
C VAL A 278 5.49 -14.39 9.94
N ASP A 279 6.50 -14.98 9.31
CA ASP A 279 7.85 -15.16 9.86
C ASP A 279 8.56 -13.83 10.12
N PHE A 280 8.14 -12.74 9.46
CA PHE A 280 8.63 -11.40 9.75
C PHE A 280 8.38 -10.95 11.20
N ILE A 281 7.34 -11.49 11.85
CA ILE A 281 7.10 -11.28 13.29
C ILE A 281 8.29 -11.78 14.12
N ASP A 282 8.95 -12.87 13.71
CA ASP A 282 10.09 -13.43 14.42
C ASP A 282 11.34 -12.56 14.32
N PHE A 283 11.48 -11.87 13.19
CA PHE A 283 12.51 -10.85 13.05
C PHE A 283 12.28 -9.72 14.06
N LEU A 284 11.04 -9.21 14.14
CA LEU A 284 10.71 -8.15 15.10
C LEU A 284 10.86 -8.59 16.56
N LEU A 285 10.47 -9.83 16.89
CA LEU A 285 10.62 -10.38 18.24
C LEU A 285 12.08 -10.37 18.69
N ASN A 286 13.01 -10.69 17.79
CA ASN A 286 14.44 -10.70 18.08
C ASN A 286 15.05 -9.28 18.18
N ARG A 287 14.39 -8.26 17.62
CA ARG A 287 14.94 -6.89 17.52
C ARG A 287 14.31 -5.90 18.50
N ILE A 288 12.99 -5.92 18.60
CA ILE A 288 12.20 -4.95 19.36
C ILE A 288 11.06 -5.63 20.15
N PRO A 289 11.35 -6.66 20.97
CA PRO A 289 10.31 -7.42 21.69
C PRO A 289 9.48 -6.54 22.62
N ALA A 290 10.09 -5.53 23.25
CA ALA A 290 9.44 -4.61 24.17
C ALA A 290 8.36 -3.69 23.53
N GLN A 291 8.20 -3.73 22.21
CA GLN A 291 7.28 -2.86 21.45
C GLN A 291 6.05 -3.59 20.91
N ILE A 292 5.90 -4.89 21.18
CA ILE A 292 4.83 -5.74 20.63
C ILE A 292 3.42 -5.24 21.00
N ASP A 293 3.28 -4.58 22.13
CA ASP A 293 2.00 -4.06 22.64
C ASP A 293 1.84 -2.54 22.49
N TRP A 294 2.77 -1.86 21.80
CA TRP A 294 2.62 -0.43 21.57
C TRP A 294 1.38 -0.16 20.73
N PHE A 295 0.58 0.84 21.08
CA PHE A 295 -0.67 1.17 20.39
C PHE A 295 -0.44 2.08 19.18
N GLN A 296 -1.21 1.85 18.12
CA GLN A 296 -1.53 2.80 17.06
C GLN A 296 -2.79 3.57 17.48
N GLY A 297 -2.69 4.90 17.58
CA GLY A 297 -3.74 5.71 18.19
C GLY A 297 -3.95 5.35 19.67
N GLU A 298 -5.20 5.39 20.13
CA GLU A 298 -5.52 5.19 21.55
C GLU A 298 -5.74 3.73 21.96
N THR A 299 -6.16 2.84 21.05
CA THR A 299 -6.67 1.52 21.45
C THR A 299 -6.25 0.34 20.58
N ARG A 300 -5.56 0.59 19.46
CA ARG A 300 -5.25 -0.47 18.49
C ARG A 300 -3.86 -1.01 18.73
N SER A 301 -3.74 -2.19 19.32
CA SER A 301 -2.46 -2.92 19.37
C SER A 301 -2.29 -3.75 18.08
N PRO A 302 -1.07 -4.24 17.77
CA PRO A 302 -0.85 -5.16 16.65
C PRO A 302 -1.77 -6.39 16.70
N LEU A 303 -2.00 -6.94 17.90
CA LEU A 303 -2.90 -8.07 18.09
C LEU A 303 -4.36 -7.72 17.76
N VAL A 304 -4.81 -6.53 18.12
CA VAL A 304 -6.15 -6.02 17.77
C VAL A 304 -6.27 -5.77 16.27
N GLN A 305 -5.25 -5.21 15.63
CA GLN A 305 -5.24 -5.02 14.19
C GLN A 305 -5.36 -6.36 13.45
N ALA A 306 -4.64 -7.40 13.89
CA ALA A 306 -4.72 -8.73 13.28
C ALA A 306 -6.14 -9.32 13.37
N LEU A 307 -6.84 -9.08 14.47
CA LEU A 307 -8.25 -9.45 14.65
C LEU A 307 -9.17 -8.70 13.66
N GLU A 308 -9.05 -7.39 13.56
CA GLU A 308 -9.88 -6.55 12.68
C GLU A 308 -9.64 -6.82 11.19
N GLU A 309 -8.39 -7.04 10.79
CA GLU A 309 -8.01 -7.32 9.40
C GLU A 309 -8.20 -8.80 9.02
N GLY A 310 -8.67 -9.63 9.96
CA GLY A 310 -8.97 -11.04 9.70
C GLY A 310 -7.72 -11.94 9.55
N LYS A 311 -6.54 -11.45 9.96
CA LYS A 311 -5.22 -12.09 9.85
C LYS A 311 -4.99 -13.11 10.98
N HIS A 312 -5.64 -14.27 10.87
CA HIS A 312 -5.66 -15.25 11.95
C HIS A 312 -4.28 -15.84 12.29
N GLU A 313 -3.47 -16.14 11.28
CA GLU A 313 -2.12 -16.69 11.49
C GLU A 313 -1.21 -15.69 12.23
N HIS A 314 -1.24 -14.41 11.83
CA HIS A 314 -0.54 -13.33 12.54
C HIS A 314 -1.02 -13.18 13.97
N PHE A 315 -2.32 -13.31 14.21
CA PHE A 315 -2.89 -13.23 15.56
C PHE A 315 -2.38 -14.36 16.47
N GLU A 316 -2.40 -15.60 15.99
CA GLU A 316 -1.84 -16.74 16.74
C GLU A 316 -0.34 -16.56 16.98
N ARG A 317 0.40 -16.09 15.95
CA ARG A 317 1.83 -15.84 16.10
C ARG A 317 2.11 -14.77 17.14
N LEU A 318 1.42 -13.64 17.11
CA LEU A 318 1.56 -12.56 18.10
C LEU A 318 1.30 -13.05 19.53
N LEU A 319 0.26 -13.87 19.73
CA LEU A 319 0.00 -14.51 21.03
C LEU A 319 1.16 -15.42 21.46
N SER A 320 1.68 -16.24 20.55
CA SER A 320 2.86 -17.09 20.81
C SER A 320 4.11 -16.28 21.16
N CYS A 321 4.20 -15.05 20.66
CA CYS A 321 5.26 -14.08 20.93
C CYS A 321 4.99 -13.22 22.18
N THR A 322 4.05 -13.62 23.04
CA THR A 322 3.71 -12.97 24.31
C THR A 322 3.02 -11.60 24.21
N ALA A 323 2.42 -11.28 23.06
CA ALA A 323 1.55 -10.09 22.93
C ALA A 323 0.44 -10.12 24.00
N ASP A 324 0.13 -8.97 24.59
CA ASP A 324 -0.90 -8.87 25.63
C ASP A 324 -2.30 -9.15 25.06
N PRO A 325 -2.93 -10.27 25.45
CA PRO A 325 -4.22 -10.67 24.91
C PRO A 325 -5.38 -9.81 25.42
N ARG A 326 -5.19 -8.92 26.41
CA ARG A 326 -6.29 -8.25 27.12
C ARG A 326 -7.26 -7.50 26.21
N VAL A 327 -6.76 -6.62 25.35
CA VAL A 327 -7.62 -5.77 24.50
C VAL A 327 -8.34 -6.63 23.47
N ALA A 328 -7.63 -7.59 22.86
CA ALA A 328 -8.23 -8.57 21.95
C ALA A 328 -9.28 -9.44 22.67
N THR A 329 -9.01 -9.86 23.91
CA THR A 329 -9.94 -10.63 24.75
C THR A 329 -11.24 -9.89 24.96
N ARG A 330 -11.16 -8.61 25.30
CA ARG A 330 -12.35 -7.80 25.49
C ARG A 330 -13.20 -7.77 24.22
N ARG A 331 -12.58 -7.44 23.07
CA ARG A 331 -13.28 -7.35 21.78
C ARG A 331 -13.89 -8.67 21.35
N VAL A 332 -13.12 -9.76 21.44
CA VAL A 332 -13.59 -11.11 21.10
C VAL A 332 -14.75 -11.48 22.00
N LEU A 333 -14.63 -11.39 23.32
CA LEU A 333 -15.71 -11.79 24.25
C LEU A 333 -16.97 -10.93 24.12
N SER A 334 -16.83 -9.60 23.93
CA SER A 334 -17.97 -8.69 23.76
C SER A 334 -18.77 -8.99 22.49
N ALA A 335 -18.16 -9.58 21.45
CA ALA A 335 -18.88 -9.99 20.24
C ALA A 335 -19.72 -11.28 20.43
N ILE A 336 -19.66 -11.90 21.62
CA ILE A 336 -20.34 -13.16 21.97
C ILE A 336 -20.03 -14.25 20.91
N PRO A 337 -18.75 -14.66 20.78
CA PRO A 337 -18.27 -15.58 19.77
C PRO A 337 -18.81 -16.97 20.02
N HIS A 338 -18.68 -17.84 19.03
CA HIS A 338 -19.12 -19.23 19.19
C HIS A 338 -17.96 -19.92 19.89
N TRP A 339 -18.22 -20.93 20.69
CA TRP A 339 -17.13 -21.63 21.38
C TRP A 339 -16.15 -22.32 20.41
N ASN A 340 -16.60 -22.58 19.17
CA ASN A 340 -15.75 -23.02 18.04
C ASN A 340 -15.26 -21.88 17.13
N ASP A 341 -15.40 -20.63 17.54
CA ASP A 341 -14.85 -19.52 16.79
C ASP A 341 -13.32 -19.57 16.87
N ARG A 342 -12.65 -19.53 15.72
CA ARG A 342 -11.19 -19.66 15.65
C ARG A 342 -10.46 -18.60 16.48
N TRP A 343 -10.99 -17.37 16.55
CA TRP A 343 -10.40 -16.30 17.35
C TRP A 343 -10.51 -16.60 18.83
N PHE A 344 -11.66 -17.12 19.26
CA PHE A 344 -11.85 -17.53 20.63
C PHE A 344 -10.98 -18.73 21.00
N ILE A 345 -10.86 -19.74 20.13
CA ILE A 345 -10.00 -20.91 20.34
C ILE A 345 -8.54 -20.48 20.50
N ALA A 346 -8.03 -19.65 19.58
CA ALA A 346 -6.66 -19.13 19.64
C ALA A 346 -6.38 -18.33 20.92
N LEU A 347 -7.36 -17.53 21.35
CA LEU A 347 -7.25 -16.66 22.50
C LEU A 347 -7.42 -17.40 23.83
N GLN A 348 -8.25 -18.44 23.89
CA GLN A 348 -8.67 -19.10 25.12
C GLN A 348 -7.49 -19.47 26.04
N PRO A 349 -6.37 -20.05 25.56
CA PRO A 349 -5.23 -20.38 26.43
C PRO A 349 -4.62 -19.17 27.12
N TRP A 350 -4.79 -17.96 26.55
CA TRP A 350 -4.12 -16.72 26.96
C TRP A 350 -4.98 -15.80 27.83
N ILE A 351 -6.27 -16.11 28.01
CA ILE A 351 -7.17 -15.29 28.85
C ILE A 351 -6.68 -15.33 30.30
N ARG A 352 -6.30 -14.17 30.85
CA ARG A 352 -5.88 -14.05 32.25
C ARG A 352 -7.07 -13.68 33.14
N TYR A 353 -7.13 -14.29 34.32
CA TYR A 353 -8.13 -14.01 35.34
C TYR A 353 -7.45 -13.40 36.58
N PRO A 354 -7.86 -12.21 37.06
CA PRO A 354 -8.82 -11.27 36.49
C PRO A 354 -8.28 -10.54 35.24
N ILE A 355 -9.17 -9.95 34.43
CA ILE A 355 -8.76 -9.02 33.37
C ILE A 355 -8.31 -7.72 34.07
N PRO A 356 -7.01 -7.38 34.09
CA PRO A 356 -6.55 -6.26 34.91
C PRO A 356 -6.92 -4.96 34.19
N MET A 357 -7.88 -4.18 34.73
CA MET A 357 -8.14 -2.73 34.50
C MET A 357 -9.44 -2.23 35.17
N GLY A 358 -9.85 -2.74 36.34
CA GLY A 358 -11.04 -2.22 37.04
C GLY A 358 -12.38 -2.36 36.29
N GLN A 359 -12.41 -3.14 35.20
CA GLN A 359 -13.58 -3.37 34.35
C GLN A 359 -14.22 -4.74 34.59
N GLY A 360 -13.95 -5.34 35.76
CA GLY A 360 -14.49 -6.64 36.14
C GLY A 360 -13.77 -7.83 35.48
N SER A 361 -14.41 -8.99 35.55
CA SER A 361 -13.93 -10.26 34.99
C SER A 361 -14.33 -10.44 33.52
N ALA A 362 -13.76 -11.46 32.86
CA ALA A 362 -14.21 -11.89 31.52
C ALA A 362 -15.74 -12.13 31.43
N LEU A 363 -16.37 -12.49 32.54
CA LEU A 363 -17.82 -12.68 32.61
C LEU A 363 -18.56 -11.34 32.50
N HIS A 364 -18.03 -10.25 33.06
CA HIS A 364 -18.62 -8.92 32.91
C HIS A 364 -18.61 -8.50 31.44
N THR A 365 -17.49 -8.70 30.75
CA THR A 365 -17.36 -8.40 29.31
C THR A 365 -18.38 -9.17 28.46
N ILE A 366 -18.68 -10.43 28.79
CA ILE A 366 -19.69 -11.23 28.10
C ILE A 366 -21.09 -10.70 28.39
N VAL A 367 -21.37 -10.29 29.63
CA VAL A 367 -22.67 -9.70 30.02
C VAL A 367 -22.90 -8.36 29.31
N GLU A 368 -21.92 -7.46 29.34
CA GLU A 368 -21.95 -6.17 28.63
C GLU A 368 -22.13 -6.37 27.12
N GLY A 369 -21.35 -7.29 26.54
CA GLY A 369 -21.43 -7.62 25.11
C GLY A 369 -22.79 -8.18 24.72
N LEU A 370 -23.37 -9.07 25.54
CA LEU A 370 -24.71 -9.60 25.29
C LEU A 370 -25.75 -8.48 25.35
N ASN A 371 -25.69 -7.60 26.35
CA ASN A 371 -26.62 -6.48 26.44
C ASN A 371 -26.55 -5.59 25.18
N ALA A 372 -25.34 -5.18 24.79
CA ALA A 372 -25.13 -4.35 23.61
C ALA A 372 -25.64 -5.01 22.31
N GLU A 373 -25.43 -6.32 22.15
CA GLU A 373 -25.95 -7.08 21.00
C GLU A 373 -27.49 -7.16 21.01
N LEU A 374 -28.12 -7.30 22.18
CA LEU A 374 -29.58 -7.35 22.29
C LEU A 374 -30.22 -5.97 22.02
N GLU A 375 -29.59 -4.89 22.49
CA GLU A 375 -29.98 -3.51 22.18
C GLU A 375 -29.87 -3.25 20.68
N ARG A 376 -28.75 -3.66 20.05
CA ARG A 376 -28.55 -3.55 18.60
C ARG A 376 -29.62 -4.29 17.80
N ILE A 377 -29.96 -5.53 18.17
CA ILE A 377 -31.04 -6.28 17.50
C ILE A 377 -32.40 -5.57 17.63
N GLU A 378 -32.62 -4.87 18.74
CA GLU A 378 -33.85 -4.12 18.93
C GLU A 378 -33.92 -2.90 18.02
N HIS A 379 -32.85 -2.10 17.99
CA HIS A 379 -32.76 -0.83 17.27
C HIS A 379 -32.53 -1.05 15.77
N ASP A 380 -31.38 -1.62 15.40
CA ASP A 380 -30.94 -1.80 14.00
C ASP A 380 -31.79 -2.81 13.25
N GLY A 381 -32.41 -3.76 13.97
CA GLY A 381 -33.28 -4.74 13.33
C GLY A 381 -34.51 -4.12 12.66
N GLU A 382 -34.89 -2.87 12.98
CA GLU A 382 -35.90 -2.13 12.22
C GLU A 382 -35.35 -1.64 10.87
N GLU A 383 -34.11 -1.14 10.87
CA GLU A 383 -33.42 -0.67 9.67
C GLU A 383 -33.12 -1.83 8.71
N GLU A 384 -32.74 -3.00 9.24
CA GLU A 384 -32.51 -4.23 8.46
C GLU A 384 -33.81 -4.92 7.99
N GLY A 385 -35.00 -4.41 8.37
CA GLY A 385 -36.28 -4.99 7.99
C GLY A 385 -36.58 -6.34 8.63
N LEU A 386 -35.98 -6.65 9.79
CA LEU A 386 -36.20 -7.91 10.49
C LEU A 386 -37.60 -7.94 11.11
N THR A 387 -38.35 -9.00 10.81
CA THR A 387 -39.64 -9.25 11.45
C THR A 387 -39.46 -9.48 12.97
N PRO A 388 -40.49 -9.21 13.80
CA PRO A 388 -40.43 -9.48 15.25
C PRO A 388 -40.03 -10.93 15.57
N ARG A 389 -40.45 -11.89 14.73
CA ARG A 389 -40.08 -13.30 14.86
C ARG A 389 -38.58 -13.53 14.60
N GLN A 390 -38.01 -12.89 13.59
CA GLN A 390 -36.57 -12.95 13.31
C GLN A 390 -35.77 -12.33 14.45
N LYS A 391 -36.13 -11.12 14.91
CA LYS A 391 -35.51 -10.48 16.08
C LYS A 391 -35.54 -11.41 17.29
N GLY A 392 -36.70 -12.00 17.61
CA GLY A 392 -36.85 -12.94 18.71
C GLY A 392 -35.98 -14.19 18.57
N ASN A 393 -35.80 -14.72 17.36
CA ASN A 393 -34.92 -15.86 17.10
C ASN A 393 -33.43 -15.48 17.25
N LEU A 394 -32.99 -14.34 16.72
CA LEU A 394 -31.62 -13.85 16.88
C LEU A 394 -31.28 -13.61 18.35
N LYS A 395 -32.18 -12.97 19.12
CA LYS A 395 -31.99 -12.78 20.57
C LYS A 395 -31.81 -14.11 21.30
N LYS A 396 -32.69 -15.09 21.04
CA LYS A 396 -32.57 -16.43 21.62
C LYS A 396 -31.25 -17.10 21.26
N GLN A 397 -30.78 -16.95 20.02
CA GLN A 397 -29.50 -17.49 19.57
C GLN A 397 -28.32 -16.85 20.30
N LYS A 398 -28.31 -15.52 20.44
CA LYS A 398 -27.26 -14.77 21.15
C LYS A 398 -27.22 -15.12 22.64
N ILE A 399 -28.38 -15.21 23.31
CA ILE A 399 -28.50 -15.65 24.70
C ILE A 399 -27.90 -17.04 24.87
N LYS A 400 -28.34 -18.03 24.07
CA LYS A 400 -27.82 -19.40 24.13
C LYS A 400 -26.32 -19.49 23.86
N ARG A 401 -25.79 -18.62 22.99
CA ARG A 401 -24.36 -18.52 22.69
C ARG A 401 -23.59 -17.96 23.89
N ALA A 402 -24.11 -16.91 24.52
CA ALA A 402 -23.54 -16.33 25.75
C ALA A 402 -23.55 -17.32 26.91
N GLU A 403 -24.63 -18.07 27.13
CA GLU A 403 -24.69 -19.12 28.17
C GLU A 403 -23.57 -20.16 28.01
N ARG A 404 -23.38 -20.64 26.78
CA ARG A 404 -22.31 -21.60 26.45
C ARG A 404 -20.93 -20.99 26.63
N LEU A 405 -20.75 -19.75 26.19
CA LEU A 405 -19.49 -19.02 26.32
C LEU A 405 -19.14 -18.79 27.80
N ILE A 406 -20.12 -18.39 28.62
CA ILE A 406 -19.97 -18.26 30.07
C ILE A 406 -19.58 -19.60 30.68
N ALA A 407 -20.26 -20.69 30.35
CA ALA A 407 -19.93 -22.02 30.87
C ALA A 407 -18.49 -22.42 30.52
N HIS A 408 -18.03 -22.11 29.31
CA HIS A 408 -16.67 -22.39 28.86
C HIS A 408 -15.62 -21.53 29.57
N VAL A 409 -15.84 -20.22 29.65
CA VAL A 409 -14.94 -19.27 30.34
C VAL A 409 -14.87 -19.57 31.84
N ARG A 410 -15.97 -20.03 32.45
CA ARG A 410 -15.99 -20.46 33.86
C ARG A 410 -15.16 -21.70 34.13
N HIS A 411 -15.01 -22.59 33.15
CA HIS A 411 -14.15 -23.76 33.30
C HIS A 411 -12.68 -23.35 33.54
N GLY A 412 -12.30 -22.17 33.04
CA GLY A 412 -10.97 -21.60 33.16
C GLY A 412 -10.00 -22.16 32.12
N ASN A 413 -8.74 -21.83 32.31
CA ASN A 413 -7.62 -22.28 31.47
C ASN A 413 -6.36 -22.46 32.35
N VAL A 414 -5.19 -22.50 31.72
CA VAL A 414 -3.89 -22.62 32.41
C VAL A 414 -3.59 -21.47 33.38
N TYR A 415 -4.24 -20.31 33.23
CA TYR A 415 -4.13 -19.15 34.12
C TYR A 415 -5.18 -19.15 35.24
N GLY A 416 -5.98 -20.20 35.37
CA GLY A 416 -6.96 -20.37 36.44
C GLY A 416 -8.41 -20.18 35.98
N GLN A 417 -9.31 -19.95 36.94
CA GLN A 417 -10.73 -19.77 36.73
C GLN A 417 -11.13 -18.33 37.06
N PRO A 418 -12.14 -17.75 36.36
CA PRO A 418 -12.68 -16.45 36.73
C PRO A 418 -13.30 -16.52 38.13
N ASP A 419 -12.91 -15.60 39.00
CA ASP A 419 -13.58 -15.39 40.27
C ASP A 419 -14.99 -14.83 40.03
N LEU A 420 -16.01 -15.56 40.50
CA LEU A 420 -17.42 -15.17 40.38
C LEU A 420 -17.78 -14.02 41.32
N GLY A 421 -17.03 -13.85 42.42
CA GLY A 421 -17.19 -12.75 43.36
C GLY A 421 -16.43 -11.49 42.99
N LEU A 422 -15.65 -11.50 41.89
CA LEU A 422 -14.95 -10.31 41.43
C LEU A 422 -15.97 -9.24 41.02
N THR A 423 -15.78 -8.03 41.51
CA THR A 423 -16.62 -6.89 41.17
C THR A 423 -15.96 -6.01 40.10
N ASP A 424 -16.78 -5.33 39.30
CA ASP A 424 -16.35 -4.25 38.41
C ASP A 424 -15.97 -2.97 39.19
N GLY A 425 -15.61 -1.92 38.45
CA GLY A 425 -15.25 -0.62 39.03
C GLY A 425 -16.41 0.12 39.72
N GLN A 426 -17.64 -0.37 39.59
CA GLN A 426 -18.81 0.11 40.31
C GLN A 426 -19.18 -0.79 41.50
N GLY A 427 -18.37 -1.81 41.81
CA GLY A 427 -18.60 -2.72 42.91
C GLY A 427 -19.66 -3.79 42.64
N ARG A 428 -20.02 -4.03 41.38
CA ARG A 428 -21.03 -5.04 40.98
C ARG A 428 -20.35 -6.31 40.51
N THR A 429 -20.87 -7.46 40.89
CA THR A 429 -20.52 -8.75 40.29
C THR A 429 -21.11 -8.91 38.89
N ALA A 430 -20.64 -9.88 38.11
CA ALA A 430 -21.19 -10.16 36.78
C ALA A 430 -22.68 -10.56 36.85
N HIS A 431 -23.10 -11.17 37.96
CA HIS A 431 -24.49 -11.52 38.21
C HIS A 431 -25.36 -10.27 38.45
N GLU A 432 -24.93 -9.39 39.35
CA GLU A 432 -25.63 -8.12 39.64
C GLU A 432 -25.69 -7.22 38.40
N LEU A 433 -24.63 -7.22 37.58
CA LEU A 433 -24.62 -6.52 36.29
C LEU A 433 -25.67 -7.10 35.33
N ALA A 434 -25.79 -8.43 35.24
CA ALA A 434 -26.83 -9.07 34.44
C ALA A 434 -28.24 -8.76 34.97
N GLU A 435 -28.40 -8.62 36.30
CA GLU A 435 -29.66 -8.24 36.93
C GLU A 435 -30.07 -6.80 36.60
N MET A 436 -29.12 -5.87 36.66
CA MET A 436 -29.34 -4.49 36.24
C MET A 436 -29.80 -4.39 34.78
N TYR A 437 -29.25 -5.20 33.87
CA TYR A 437 -29.68 -5.25 32.47
C TYR A 437 -30.94 -6.10 32.23
N GLY A 438 -31.51 -6.74 33.25
CA GLY A 438 -32.70 -7.60 33.11
C GLY A 438 -32.46 -8.93 32.38
N LEU A 439 -31.21 -9.39 32.31
CA LEU A 439 -30.77 -10.58 31.57
C LEU A 439 -30.97 -11.89 32.36
N HIS A 440 -32.19 -12.11 32.85
CA HIS A 440 -32.55 -13.24 33.72
C HIS A 440 -32.23 -14.64 33.14
N TRP A 441 -32.19 -14.78 31.82
CA TRP A 441 -31.90 -16.06 31.15
C TRP A 441 -30.49 -16.59 31.48
N ILE A 442 -29.50 -15.72 31.64
CA ILE A 442 -28.11 -16.13 31.88
C ILE A 442 -27.75 -16.29 33.37
N TYR A 443 -28.68 -16.01 34.31
CA TYR A 443 -28.42 -16.09 35.75
C TYR A 443 -27.93 -17.47 36.19
N SER A 444 -28.54 -18.53 35.65
CA SER A 444 -28.14 -19.90 35.95
C SER A 444 -26.71 -20.21 35.52
N ALA A 445 -26.26 -19.60 34.42
CA ALA A 445 -24.91 -19.74 33.90
C ALA A 445 -23.88 -18.89 34.67
N LEU A 446 -24.29 -17.80 35.32
CA LEU A 446 -23.42 -16.96 36.15
C LEU A 446 -23.33 -17.44 37.61
N ASN A 447 -24.37 -18.11 38.10
CA ASN A 447 -24.40 -18.60 39.48
C ASN A 447 -23.46 -19.80 39.67
N PRO A 448 -22.75 -19.88 40.82
CA PRO A 448 -22.15 -21.12 41.26
C PRO A 448 -23.28 -22.11 41.51
N THR A 449 -23.53 -23.04 40.59
CA THR A 449 -24.33 -24.22 40.93
C THR A 449 -23.70 -24.83 42.17
N PRO A 450 -24.45 -25.05 43.26
CA PRO A 450 -23.92 -25.74 44.41
C PRO A 450 -23.37 -27.07 43.89
N ARG A 451 -22.06 -27.27 43.99
CA ARG A 451 -21.44 -28.56 43.68
C ARG A 451 -22.23 -29.57 44.50
N ARG A 452 -23.00 -30.44 43.83
CA ARG A 452 -23.54 -31.64 44.49
C ARG A 452 -22.30 -32.34 45.02
N LEU A 453 -22.08 -32.27 46.34
CA LEU A 453 -21.00 -32.98 47.02
C LEU A 453 -21.14 -34.44 46.59
N ARG A 454 -20.18 -34.92 45.81
CA ARG A 454 -20.07 -36.32 45.38
C ARG A 454 -19.15 -37.04 46.32
#